data_AF-A0A8H6CZT4-F1
#
_entry.id   AF-A0A8H6CZT4-F1
#
_cell.length_a   1.000
_cell.length_b   1.000
_cell.length_c   1.000
_cell.angle_alpha   90.00
_cell.angle_beta   90.00
_cell.angle_gamma   90.00
#
_symmetry.space_group_name_H-M   'P 1'
#
loop_
_entity.id
_entity.type
_entity.pdbx_description
1 polymer ?
#
loop_
_entity_poly.entity_id
_entity_poly.type
_entity_poly.pdbx_seq_one_letter_code
_entity_poly.pdbx_strand_id
1 'polypeptide(L)'
;MSSDMRQRRPRSQAPSQRPEARILSQQNAIAEKTGTTVAELQGMFSTAKLRFWQDLKKLVDSHFERHGWAAIHEAIQAEVAQRQQGVYRSSSRTAAWMPIDVSNAKKRLDGGAGAALPLPTPLPPTKSGDRPEVHVVLCAIGDPKSQSLRGEHGVRSIDITPTDDFQGLLLDTLDTEFYEKLEEDAGVGLCFNTGAKLYEEAAINQQELPTGPDAVRVTVHGIVITLLWAQYTGRITVEFKSWEWLQQKVKEGTIGAYLGNFKQDAILFTHMRRPHLSEESVDHRFDVASLNDQVRRANLVFSNSISRYPSPEEDDADMCQLPDARILDAIASDETTPPEFSFRPRVCYSLSRECTMRDFRGMMIVRGSSSTGPGDTLTGSSDDPELTALPKCHTNYNHGTDNSGNVYFHQELRKSVTDWGEVSVFMVGDTIFSMAMSRGIWTDPDSHHSGFTADRCLTNWRKINRRAQNATREEARHKEAELRRFAIFQRQELLKRKPREFESLKVAVRLDIGISEVTKDGLFFVTNLARWPGADMLSAWQEGSQPYDSIFEAVGNKFALECGRLMEREGGEEDEEREEVEESDGHEGHQEHEEGNDPNESDFTDPPTDLLSESE
;
A
#
# COMPACT_ATOMS: atom_id res chain seq x y z
N MET A 1 59.00 26.94 -32.43
CA MET A 1 58.67 28.38 -32.61
C MET A 1 57.25 28.42 -33.15
N SER A 2 56.24 29.05 -32.56
CA SER A 2 56.23 30.19 -31.67
C SER A 2 55.02 30.11 -30.72
N SER A 3 55.16 30.77 -29.57
CA SER A 3 54.11 31.20 -28.62
C SER A 3 52.99 31.97 -29.35
N ASP A 4 51.78 32.21 -28.81
CA ASP A 4 51.56 32.92 -27.57
C ASP A 4 50.07 33.07 -27.18
N MET A 5 49.87 33.39 -25.90
CA MET A 5 48.76 34.15 -25.30
C MET A 5 47.30 33.64 -25.38
N ARG A 6 46.89 32.86 -24.37
CA ARG A 6 45.50 32.94 -23.82
C ARG A 6 45.44 33.99 -22.72
N GLN A 7 44.89 35.15 -23.03
CA GLN A 7 44.57 36.21 -22.07
C GLN A 7 43.56 35.71 -21.03
N ARG A 8 43.97 35.67 -19.75
CA ARG A 8 43.07 35.61 -18.59
C ARG A 8 42.31 36.94 -18.50
N ARG A 9 40.99 36.92 -18.70
CA ARG A 9 40.12 38.02 -18.27
C ARG A 9 39.96 37.97 -16.75
N PRO A 10 40.06 39.11 -16.03
CA PRO A 10 39.81 39.15 -14.60
C PRO A 10 38.31 38.99 -14.35
N ARG A 11 37.98 38.10 -13.42
CA ARG A 11 36.62 37.87 -12.91
C ARG A 11 36.29 39.07 -12.03
N SER A 12 35.57 40.06 -12.55
CA SER A 12 35.02 41.14 -11.73
C SER A 12 33.95 40.55 -10.81
N GLN A 13 34.21 40.58 -9.50
CA GLN A 13 33.19 40.39 -8.48
C GLN A 13 32.29 41.62 -8.48
N ALA A 14 31.04 41.45 -8.91
CA ALA A 14 29.95 42.37 -8.61
C ALA A 14 29.10 41.76 -7.48
N PRO A 15 28.64 42.52 -6.46
CA PRO A 15 27.95 41.97 -5.30
C PRO A 15 26.50 41.57 -5.61
N SER A 16 26.11 40.38 -5.15
CA SER A 16 24.80 39.94 -4.60
C SER A 16 23.42 40.42 -5.13
N GLN A 17 23.25 41.12 -6.25
CA GLN A 17 21.91 41.56 -6.71
C GLN A 17 21.02 40.47 -7.36
N ARG A 18 21.57 39.28 -7.63
CA ARG A 18 20.85 38.20 -8.34
C ARG A 18 19.66 37.58 -7.57
N PRO A 19 19.70 37.40 -6.24
CA PRO A 19 18.58 36.80 -5.51
C PRO A 19 17.38 37.75 -5.37
N GLU A 20 17.61 39.04 -5.10
CA GLU A 20 16.56 40.04 -4.88
C GLU A 20 15.74 40.28 -6.15
N ALA A 21 16.39 40.45 -7.31
CA ALA A 21 15.71 40.58 -8.59
C ALA A 21 14.86 39.34 -8.93
N ARG A 22 15.31 38.14 -8.53
CA ARG A 22 14.56 36.89 -8.73
C ARG A 22 13.37 36.79 -7.78
N ILE A 23 13.51 37.22 -6.52
CA ILE A 23 12.40 37.30 -5.56
C ILE A 23 11.33 38.25 -6.09
N LEU A 24 11.72 39.47 -6.49
CA LEU A 24 10.81 40.48 -7.02
C LEU A 24 10.08 39.97 -8.28
N SER A 25 10.78 39.25 -9.16
CA SER A 25 10.17 38.60 -10.32
C SER A 25 9.11 37.54 -9.94
N GLN A 26 9.33 36.74 -8.88
CA GLN A 26 8.31 35.80 -8.41
C GLN A 26 7.11 36.55 -7.79
N GLN A 27 7.37 37.58 -6.99
CA GLN A 27 6.33 38.39 -6.33
C GLN A 27 5.43 39.07 -7.35
N ASN A 28 6.00 39.69 -8.39
CA ASN A 28 5.23 40.29 -9.47
C ASN A 28 4.29 39.29 -10.15
N ALA A 29 4.77 38.08 -10.43
CA ALA A 29 3.96 37.05 -11.09
C ALA A 29 2.82 36.53 -10.19
N ILE A 30 3.04 36.45 -8.88
CA ILE A 30 2.00 36.08 -7.91
C ILE A 30 0.98 37.21 -7.76
N ALA A 31 1.45 38.45 -7.64
CA ALA A 31 0.61 39.66 -7.51
C ALA A 31 -0.36 39.79 -8.70
N GLU A 32 0.18 39.70 -9.92
CA GLU A 32 -0.59 39.74 -11.17
C GLU A 32 -1.68 38.66 -11.20
N LYS A 33 -1.35 37.43 -10.79
CA LYS A 33 -2.29 36.31 -10.86
C LYS A 33 -3.36 36.33 -9.77
N THR A 34 -3.02 36.85 -8.59
CA THR A 34 -3.92 36.85 -7.42
C THR A 34 -4.74 38.12 -7.27
N GLY A 35 -4.43 39.17 -8.05
CA GLY A 35 -5.02 40.49 -7.89
C GLY A 35 -4.55 41.24 -6.64
N THR A 36 -3.42 40.82 -6.05
CA THR A 36 -2.78 41.47 -4.90
C THR A 36 -1.62 42.37 -5.35
N THR A 37 -1.14 43.23 -4.46
CA THR A 37 0.05 44.04 -4.70
C THR A 37 1.31 43.37 -4.15
N VAL A 38 2.47 43.68 -4.73
CA VAL A 38 3.77 43.20 -4.21
C VAL A 38 3.98 43.66 -2.76
N ALA A 39 3.52 44.86 -2.40
CA ALA A 39 3.62 45.38 -1.04
C ALA A 39 2.80 44.54 -0.05
N GLU A 40 1.58 44.13 -0.43
CA GLU A 40 0.75 43.23 0.39
C GLU A 40 1.42 41.86 0.53
N LEU A 41 1.94 41.27 -0.55
CA LEU A 41 2.67 39.99 -0.48
C LEU A 41 3.91 40.07 0.41
N GLN A 42 4.66 41.18 0.36
CA GLN A 42 5.83 41.40 1.21
C GLN A 42 5.43 41.60 2.69
N GLY A 43 4.28 42.24 2.94
CA GLY A 43 3.72 42.34 4.28
C GLY A 43 3.30 40.98 4.83
N MET A 44 2.63 40.16 4.02
CA MET A 44 2.16 38.83 4.40
C MET A 44 3.32 37.86 4.63
N PHE A 45 4.29 37.80 3.72
CA PHE A 45 5.41 36.85 3.78
C PHE A 45 6.74 37.55 4.05
N SER A 46 6.75 38.41 5.07
CA SER A 46 7.95 39.14 5.46
C SER A 46 9.10 38.17 5.75
N THR A 47 10.33 38.48 5.32
CA THR A 47 11.54 37.64 5.50
C THR A 47 11.59 36.31 4.70
N ALA A 48 10.59 36.00 3.88
CA ALA A 48 10.58 34.77 3.07
C ALA A 48 11.72 34.72 2.03
N LYS A 49 12.42 33.58 1.96
CA LYS A 49 13.57 33.34 1.07
C LYS A 49 13.14 32.98 -0.35
N LEU A 50 14.03 33.10 -1.33
CA LEU A 50 13.75 32.83 -2.76
C LEU A 50 13.06 31.49 -3.02
N ARG A 51 13.47 30.41 -2.33
CA ARG A 51 12.87 29.09 -2.55
C ARG A 51 11.39 29.05 -2.17
N PHE A 52 11.01 29.71 -1.08
CA PHE A 52 9.60 29.85 -0.67
C PHE A 52 8.78 30.52 -1.78
N TRP A 53 9.27 31.64 -2.33
CA TRP A 53 8.58 32.37 -3.40
C TRP A 53 8.43 31.56 -4.69
N GLN A 54 9.43 30.75 -5.04
CA GLN A 54 9.36 29.85 -6.20
C GLN A 54 8.29 28.78 -6.02
N ASP A 55 8.22 28.18 -4.84
CA ASP A 55 7.24 27.14 -4.55
C ASP A 55 5.84 27.75 -4.38
N LEU A 56 5.72 28.96 -3.82
CA LEU A 56 4.46 29.70 -3.71
C LEU A 56 3.91 30.06 -5.09
N LYS A 57 4.78 30.51 -6.00
CA LYS A 57 4.37 30.75 -7.38
C LYS A 57 3.82 29.49 -8.04
N LYS A 58 4.48 28.34 -7.89
CA LYS A 58 3.98 27.06 -8.44
C LYS A 58 2.63 26.67 -7.84
N LEU A 59 2.44 26.88 -6.54
CA LEU A 59 1.19 26.62 -5.84
C LEU A 59 0.07 27.51 -6.40
N VAL A 60 0.27 28.83 -6.43
CA VAL A 60 -0.68 29.80 -7.00
C VAL A 60 -0.97 29.47 -8.46
N ASP A 61 0.06 29.10 -9.23
CA ASP A 61 -0.12 28.77 -10.64
C ASP A 61 -1.04 27.58 -10.89
N SER A 62 -1.02 26.61 -9.98
CA SER A 62 -1.77 25.36 -10.08
C SER A 62 -3.14 25.41 -9.39
N HIS A 63 -3.29 26.19 -8.33
CA HIS A 63 -4.45 26.12 -7.42
C HIS A 63 -5.34 27.36 -7.39
N PHE A 64 -4.87 28.51 -7.87
CA PHE A 64 -5.60 29.78 -7.72
C PHE A 64 -7.00 29.73 -8.35
N GLU A 65 -7.12 29.16 -9.55
CA GLU A 65 -8.40 29.03 -10.26
C GLU A 65 -9.44 28.14 -9.54
N ARG A 66 -9.00 27.24 -8.65
CA ARG A 66 -9.88 26.27 -7.97
C ARG A 66 -10.25 26.73 -6.56
N HIS A 67 -9.32 27.37 -5.85
CA HIS A 67 -9.48 27.69 -4.44
C HIS A 67 -9.48 29.20 -4.15
N GLY A 68 -9.01 30.02 -5.09
CA GLY A 68 -8.78 31.44 -4.85
C GLY A 68 -7.58 31.72 -3.95
N TRP A 69 -7.21 33.00 -3.83
CA TRP A 69 -6.06 33.43 -3.01
C TRP A 69 -6.29 33.21 -1.50
N ALA A 70 -7.50 33.49 -1.02
CA ALA A 70 -7.84 33.39 0.40
C ALA A 70 -7.61 31.97 0.93
N ALA A 71 -8.13 30.94 0.25
CA ALA A 71 -7.98 29.55 0.66
C ALA A 71 -6.52 29.05 0.53
N ILE A 72 -5.78 29.52 -0.48
CA ILE A 72 -4.35 29.20 -0.60
C ILE A 72 -3.57 29.76 0.59
N HIS A 73 -3.84 31.01 0.96
CA HIS A 73 -3.19 31.65 2.08
C HIS A 73 -3.55 30.97 3.41
N GLU A 74 -4.82 30.65 3.63
CA GLU A 74 -5.29 29.92 4.82
C GLU A 74 -4.62 28.55 4.95
N ALA A 75 -4.48 27.80 3.85
CA ALA A 75 -3.79 26.52 3.84
C ALA A 75 -2.31 26.67 4.24
N ILE A 76 -1.62 27.71 3.76
CA ILE A 76 -0.23 27.97 4.16
C ILE A 76 -0.14 28.30 5.65
N GLN A 77 -1.07 29.11 6.19
CA GLN A 77 -1.09 29.44 7.61
C GLN A 77 -1.35 28.21 8.50
N ALA A 78 -2.22 27.30 8.07
CA ALA A 78 -2.47 26.05 8.79
C ALA A 78 -1.20 25.19 8.91
N GLU A 79 -0.41 25.07 7.83
CA GLU A 79 0.85 24.30 7.85
C GLU A 79 1.94 24.97 8.67
N VAL A 80 2.00 26.31 8.69
CA VAL A 80 2.88 27.05 9.58
C VAL A 80 2.54 26.75 11.05
N ALA A 81 1.26 26.72 11.40
CA ALA A 81 0.82 26.40 12.77
C ALA A 81 1.21 24.97 13.17
N GLN A 82 1.00 23.99 12.30
CA GLN A 82 1.43 22.59 12.51
C GLN A 82 2.94 22.50 12.71
N ARG A 83 3.72 23.19 11.88
CA ARG A 83 5.18 23.26 12.02
C ARG A 83 5.61 23.84 13.37
N GLN A 84 5.03 24.96 13.77
CA GLN A 84 5.36 25.65 15.02
C GLN A 84 5.00 24.82 16.26
N GLN A 85 3.96 23.98 16.17
CA GLN A 85 3.59 23.00 17.19
C GLN A 85 4.54 21.78 17.25
N GLY A 86 5.53 21.72 16.36
CA GLY A 86 6.55 20.67 16.36
C GLY A 86 6.12 19.37 15.68
N VAL A 87 5.04 19.40 14.89
CA VAL A 87 4.57 18.26 14.09
C VAL A 87 5.63 17.80 13.08
N TYR A 88 6.49 18.71 12.60
CA TYR A 88 7.63 18.38 11.75
C TYR A 88 8.94 18.51 12.52
N ARG A 89 9.51 17.38 12.96
CA ARG A 89 10.67 17.34 13.88
C ARG A 89 11.97 17.95 13.34
N SER A 90 12.15 18.05 12.02
CA SER A 90 13.38 18.54 11.36
C SER A 90 13.25 19.93 10.70
N SER A 91 12.14 20.63 10.94
CA SER A 91 11.93 21.98 10.43
C SER A 91 12.11 23.03 11.52
N SER A 92 12.60 24.21 11.15
CA SER A 92 12.75 25.30 12.11
C SER A 92 11.37 25.67 12.66
N ARG A 93 11.17 25.51 13.98
CA ARG A 93 9.94 25.90 14.66
C ARG A 93 9.79 27.42 14.79
N THR A 94 10.89 28.15 14.61
CA THR A 94 10.98 29.60 14.83
C THR A 94 11.03 30.41 13.53
N ALA A 95 11.35 29.79 12.40
CA ALA A 95 11.32 30.47 11.10
C ALA A 95 9.88 30.87 10.74
N ALA A 96 9.69 32.12 10.31
CA ALA A 96 8.38 32.64 9.94
C ALA A 96 7.80 31.88 8.73
N TRP A 97 8.61 31.68 7.68
CA TRP A 97 8.17 31.06 6.43
C TRP A 97 9.20 30.09 5.89
N MET A 98 8.76 28.87 5.55
CA MET A 98 9.59 27.82 5.01
C MET A 98 8.96 27.20 3.75
N PRO A 99 9.77 26.75 2.77
CA PRO A 99 9.25 26.07 1.58
C PRO A 99 8.36 24.86 1.90
N ILE A 100 8.59 24.19 3.04
CA ILE A 100 7.78 23.07 3.51
C ILE A 100 6.32 23.46 3.77
N ASP A 101 6.07 24.69 4.25
CA ASP A 101 4.72 25.19 4.51
C ASP A 101 3.90 25.25 3.21
N VAL A 102 4.54 25.70 2.12
CA VAL A 102 3.92 25.78 0.80
C VAL A 102 3.73 24.39 0.19
N SER A 103 4.71 23.50 0.37
CA SER A 103 4.64 22.12 -0.11
C SER A 103 3.49 21.35 0.53
N ASN A 104 3.33 21.48 1.85
CA ASN A 104 2.24 20.82 2.57
C ASN A 104 0.89 21.50 2.32
N ALA A 105 0.86 22.83 2.15
CA ALA A 105 -0.37 23.54 1.78
C ALA A 105 -0.84 23.10 0.39
N LYS A 106 0.10 22.85 -0.53
CA LYS A 106 -0.20 22.23 -1.83
C LYS A 106 -0.85 20.87 -1.65
N LYS A 107 -0.29 19.98 -0.82
CA LYS A 107 -0.88 18.65 -0.53
C LYS A 107 -2.29 18.78 0.05
N ARG A 108 -2.51 19.76 0.94
CA ARG A 108 -3.81 20.07 1.55
C ARG A 108 -4.85 20.52 0.53
N LEU A 109 -4.46 21.33 -0.45
CA LEU A 109 -5.37 21.88 -1.47
C LEU A 109 -5.62 20.95 -2.65
N ASP A 110 -4.65 20.12 -3.03
CA ASP A 110 -4.74 19.08 -4.07
C ASP A 110 -5.83 18.03 -3.74
N GLY A 111 -6.45 18.08 -2.54
CA GLY A 111 -7.39 17.06 -2.10
C GLY A 111 -6.73 15.69 -1.94
N GLY A 112 -5.38 15.63 -2.00
CA GLY A 112 -4.64 14.65 -1.24
C GLY A 112 -5.10 14.78 0.20
N ALA A 113 -5.25 13.66 0.88
CA ALA A 113 -5.54 13.57 2.29
C ALA A 113 -4.43 14.27 3.12
N GLY A 114 -4.43 15.60 3.08
CA GLY A 114 -3.51 16.53 3.71
C GLY A 114 -4.23 17.79 4.19
N ALA A 115 -5.51 17.99 3.80
CA ALA A 115 -6.43 18.40 4.85
C ALA A 115 -6.32 17.29 5.88
N ALA A 116 -5.82 17.65 7.05
CA ALA A 116 -6.40 17.11 8.25
C ALA A 116 -7.94 17.41 8.21
N LEU A 117 -8.73 16.76 7.34
CA LEU A 117 -9.74 15.87 7.89
C LEU A 117 -8.93 15.07 8.88
N PRO A 118 -9.24 15.13 10.19
CA PRO A 118 -8.40 14.48 11.18
C PRO A 118 -7.93 13.20 10.52
N LEU A 119 -6.59 13.00 10.46
CA LEU A 119 -6.03 11.65 10.43
C LEU A 119 -7.08 10.79 11.12
N PRO A 120 -7.58 9.65 10.59
CA PRO A 120 -8.32 8.76 11.48
C PRO A 120 -7.47 8.73 12.72
N THR A 121 -7.97 9.37 13.79
CA THR A 121 -7.12 9.96 14.85
C THR A 121 -6.12 8.88 15.13
N PRO A 122 -4.77 9.07 15.07
CA PRO A 122 -3.85 7.95 15.32
C PRO A 122 -4.45 7.22 16.49
N LEU A 123 -5.00 6.02 16.24
CA LEU A 123 -6.15 5.51 17.02
C LEU A 123 -5.81 5.83 18.45
N PRO A 124 -6.58 6.73 19.11
CA PRO A 124 -6.11 7.41 20.32
C PRO A 124 -5.46 6.32 21.14
N PRO A 125 -4.17 6.49 21.53
CA PRO A 125 -3.38 5.40 22.11
C PRO A 125 -4.32 4.67 23.02
N THR A 126 -4.55 3.40 22.68
CA THR A 126 -5.52 2.54 23.36
C THR A 126 -5.45 2.87 24.83
N LYS A 127 -6.61 2.97 25.50
CA LYS A 127 -6.63 3.15 26.96
C LYS A 127 -5.54 2.26 27.51
N SER A 128 -4.58 2.84 28.22
CA SER A 128 -3.36 2.14 28.61
C SER A 128 -3.73 0.81 29.27
N GLY A 129 -3.59 -0.31 28.55
CA GLY A 129 -4.07 -1.61 29.02
C GLY A 129 -4.80 -2.51 28.02
N ASP A 130 -5.36 -2.01 26.91
CA ASP A 130 -6.03 -2.88 25.91
C ASP A 130 -5.02 -3.80 25.21
N ARG A 131 -5.43 -5.05 24.93
CA ARG A 131 -4.58 -6.05 24.28
C ARG A 131 -5.12 -6.44 22.89
N PRO A 132 -4.24 -6.69 21.91
CA PRO A 132 -4.63 -7.19 20.60
C PRO A 132 -5.20 -8.60 20.70
N GLU A 133 -6.38 -8.81 20.11
CA GLU A 133 -7.05 -10.12 20.04
C GLU A 133 -6.65 -10.96 18.84
N VAL A 134 -5.82 -10.41 17.96
CA VAL A 134 -5.44 -11.06 16.70
C VAL A 134 -3.93 -11.13 16.60
N HIS A 135 -3.43 -12.32 16.29
CA HIS A 135 -2.03 -12.61 16.02
C HIS A 135 -1.86 -13.00 14.55
N VAL A 136 -0.99 -12.30 13.84
CA VAL A 136 -0.71 -12.50 12.43
C VAL A 136 0.66 -13.15 12.30
N VAL A 137 0.72 -14.31 11.65
CA VAL A 137 1.97 -14.98 11.32
C VAL A 137 2.22 -14.76 9.83
N LEU A 138 3.18 -13.90 9.47
CA LEU A 138 3.60 -13.72 8.08
C LEU A 138 4.56 -14.84 7.68
N CYS A 139 4.16 -15.61 6.68
CA CYS A 139 4.99 -16.56 5.96
C CYS A 139 4.95 -16.18 4.48
N ALA A 140 5.93 -15.39 4.04
CA ALA A 140 6.02 -14.95 2.66
C ALA A 140 7.24 -15.56 1.98
N ILE A 141 7.11 -15.87 0.68
CA ILE A 141 8.25 -16.26 -0.14
C ILE A 141 9.01 -14.98 -0.49
N GLY A 142 10.27 -14.88 -0.04
CA GLY A 142 11.24 -13.95 -0.63
C GLY A 142 11.94 -14.65 -1.80
N ASP A 143 12.27 -13.92 -2.88
CA ASP A 143 13.02 -14.51 -4.00
C ASP A 143 14.48 -14.78 -3.55
N PRO A 144 14.93 -16.04 -3.45
CA PRO A 144 16.30 -16.34 -3.06
C PRO A 144 17.32 -15.98 -4.16
N LYS A 145 16.85 -15.85 -5.43
CA LYS A 145 17.66 -15.53 -6.61
C LYS A 145 17.71 -14.04 -6.92
N SER A 146 16.94 -13.19 -6.23
CA SER A 146 17.03 -11.72 -6.36
C SER A 146 18.28 -11.14 -5.66
N GLN A 147 19.40 -11.85 -5.70
CA GLN A 147 20.73 -11.28 -5.43
C GLN A 147 21.11 -10.23 -6.49
N SER A 148 20.38 -10.15 -7.61
CA SER A 148 20.49 -9.03 -8.53
C SER A 148 19.58 -7.88 -8.08
N LEU A 149 20.20 -6.77 -7.68
CA LEU A 149 19.61 -5.44 -7.42
C LEU A 149 18.90 -4.82 -8.66
N ARG A 150 18.60 -5.62 -9.69
CA ARG A 150 18.12 -5.16 -11.01
C ARG A 150 16.90 -5.96 -11.45
N GLY A 151 15.75 -5.56 -10.92
CA GLY A 151 14.56 -5.24 -11.70
C GLY A 151 13.80 -6.31 -12.51
N GLU A 152 14.21 -7.58 -12.56
CA GLU A 152 13.63 -8.50 -13.55
C GLU A 152 12.52 -9.45 -13.05
N HIS A 153 12.25 -9.55 -11.74
CA HIS A 153 11.44 -10.67 -11.21
C HIS A 153 10.20 -10.32 -10.39
N GLY A 154 9.74 -9.06 -10.43
CA GLY A 154 8.36 -8.72 -10.04
C GLY A 154 8.07 -8.70 -8.52
N VAL A 155 9.11 -8.81 -7.68
CA VAL A 155 9.03 -8.56 -6.24
C VAL A 155 9.46 -7.11 -5.98
N ARG A 156 8.50 -6.25 -5.60
CA ARG A 156 8.73 -4.80 -5.45
C ARG A 156 9.14 -4.47 -4.01
N SER A 157 10.45 -4.44 -3.81
CA SER A 157 11.06 -4.04 -2.54
C SER A 157 11.45 -2.56 -2.56
N ILE A 158 11.51 -1.95 -1.38
CA ILE A 158 11.90 -0.55 -1.21
C ILE A 158 13.32 -0.51 -0.70
N ASP A 159 14.17 0.27 -1.36
CA ASP A 159 15.46 0.63 -0.85
C ASP A 159 15.31 1.71 0.23
N ILE A 160 15.68 1.34 1.45
CA ILE A 160 15.69 2.18 2.63
C ILE A 160 17.14 2.48 2.96
N THR A 161 17.45 3.74 3.24
CA THR A 161 18.72 4.10 3.87
C THR A 161 18.36 4.58 5.27
N PRO A 162 18.62 3.80 6.35
CA PRO A 162 18.22 4.12 7.73
C PRO A 162 18.66 5.50 8.23
N THR A 163 19.65 6.12 7.58
CA THR A 163 20.16 7.45 7.89
C THR A 163 19.56 8.59 7.05
N ASP A 164 18.58 8.31 6.17
CA ASP A 164 17.92 9.33 5.35
C ASP A 164 16.81 10.05 6.15
N ASP A 165 16.76 11.39 6.08
CA ASP A 165 15.85 12.23 6.87
C ASP A 165 14.38 12.19 6.40
N PHE A 166 14.05 11.33 5.42
CA PHE A 166 12.77 11.35 4.68
C PHE A 166 12.12 9.97 4.49
N GLN A 167 12.42 8.99 5.35
CA GLN A 167 11.97 7.61 5.17
C GLN A 167 10.49 7.42 5.55
N GLY A 168 10.06 8.07 6.63
CA GLY A 168 8.67 8.03 7.09
C GLY A 168 8.55 7.67 8.57
N LEU A 169 7.37 7.92 9.17
CA LEU A 169 7.21 7.91 10.63
C LEU A 169 7.61 6.58 11.29
N LEU A 170 7.27 5.45 10.67
CA LEU A 170 7.60 4.14 11.22
C LEU A 170 9.05 3.78 10.93
N LEU A 171 9.51 3.98 9.69
CA LEU A 171 10.86 3.60 9.28
C LEU A 171 11.94 4.38 10.05
N ASP A 172 11.66 5.64 10.41
CA ASP A 172 12.53 6.47 11.25
C ASP A 172 12.71 5.91 12.69
N THR A 173 11.87 4.95 13.11
CA THR A 173 11.95 4.32 14.45
C THR A 173 12.67 2.98 14.45
N LEU A 174 12.98 2.41 13.28
CA LEU A 174 13.62 1.10 13.15
C LEU A 174 15.14 1.29 13.08
N ASP A 175 15.88 0.55 13.90
CA ASP A 175 17.34 0.56 13.90
C ASP A 175 17.93 -0.60 13.08
N THR A 176 19.25 -0.59 12.92
CA THR A 176 19.98 -1.63 12.16
C THR A 176 19.80 -3.02 12.75
N GLU A 177 19.77 -3.16 14.08
CA GLU A 177 19.58 -4.43 14.77
C GLU A 177 18.20 -5.04 14.45
N PHE A 178 17.16 -4.20 14.39
CA PHE A 178 15.83 -4.62 13.98
C PHE A 178 15.82 -5.18 12.54
N TYR A 179 16.51 -4.53 11.59
CA TYR A 179 16.57 -5.00 10.20
C TYR A 179 17.35 -6.31 10.05
N GLU A 180 18.42 -6.50 10.81
CA GLU A 180 19.18 -7.75 10.84
C GLU A 180 18.31 -8.90 11.35
N LYS A 181 17.63 -8.69 12.49
CA LYS A 181 16.69 -9.68 13.03
C LYS A 181 15.54 -9.97 12.08
N LEU A 182 15.02 -8.94 11.40
CA LEU A 182 13.94 -9.09 10.43
C LEU A 182 14.36 -9.92 9.22
N GLU A 183 15.61 -9.77 8.74
CA GLU A 183 16.17 -10.62 7.68
C GLU A 183 16.28 -12.09 8.14
N GLU A 184 16.69 -12.34 9.39
CA GLU A 184 16.74 -13.69 9.96
C GLU A 184 15.34 -14.32 10.11
N ASP A 185 14.39 -13.58 10.67
CA ASP A 185 13.05 -14.09 11.01
C ASP A 185 12.16 -14.26 9.77
N ALA A 186 12.13 -13.25 8.88
CA ALA A 186 11.30 -13.26 7.68
C ALA A 186 11.93 -14.08 6.54
N GLY A 187 13.26 -14.20 6.53
CA GLY A 187 14.03 -14.88 5.49
C GLY A 187 14.45 -13.98 4.34
N VAL A 188 15.39 -14.50 3.54
CA VAL A 188 16.02 -13.79 2.42
C VAL A 188 14.96 -13.39 1.38
N GLY A 189 14.94 -12.11 1.02
CA GLY A 189 14.06 -11.55 -0.02
C GLY A 189 12.88 -10.72 0.51
N LEU A 190 12.58 -10.80 1.82
CA LEU A 190 11.59 -9.92 2.49
C LEU A 190 12.25 -8.75 3.22
N CYS A 191 13.44 -8.98 3.76
CA CYS A 191 14.36 -7.96 4.24
C CYS A 191 15.76 -8.39 3.80
N PHE A 192 16.59 -7.44 3.41
CA PHE A 192 17.94 -7.70 2.94
C PHE A 192 18.84 -6.52 3.31
N ASN A 193 19.83 -6.75 4.17
CA ASN A 193 20.81 -5.75 4.55
C ASN A 193 21.86 -5.55 3.43
N THR A 194 21.46 -4.83 2.39
CA THR A 194 22.25 -4.58 1.17
C THR A 194 23.61 -3.96 1.48
N GLY A 195 23.67 -3.01 2.40
CA GLY A 195 24.91 -2.33 2.78
C GLY A 195 25.91 -3.26 3.44
N ALA A 196 25.47 -4.09 4.38
CA ALA A 196 26.31 -5.09 5.05
C ALA A 196 26.90 -6.09 4.04
N LYS A 197 26.08 -6.59 3.11
CA LYS A 197 26.54 -7.56 2.10
C LYS A 197 27.49 -6.96 1.07
N LEU A 198 27.21 -5.76 0.59
CA LEU A 198 28.16 -5.03 -0.28
C LEU A 198 29.49 -4.79 0.43
N TYR A 199 29.46 -4.53 1.74
CA TYR A 199 30.66 -4.37 2.54
C TYR A 199 31.46 -5.68 2.64
N GLU A 200 30.80 -6.80 2.94
CA GLU A 200 31.42 -8.13 2.99
C GLU A 200 32.02 -8.53 1.63
N GLU A 201 31.27 -8.36 0.54
CA GLU A 201 31.74 -8.65 -0.82
C GLU A 201 32.94 -7.79 -1.21
N ALA A 202 32.91 -6.49 -0.91
CA ALA A 202 34.02 -5.59 -1.17
C ALA A 202 35.26 -5.98 -0.34
N ALA A 203 35.07 -6.38 0.92
CA ALA A 203 36.15 -6.86 1.77
C ALA A 203 36.79 -8.16 1.24
N ILE A 204 35.98 -9.13 0.82
CA ILE A 204 36.44 -10.40 0.24
C ILE A 204 37.20 -10.16 -1.07
N ASN A 205 36.66 -9.29 -1.93
CA ASN A 205 37.22 -9.01 -3.25
C ASN A 205 38.33 -7.94 -3.25
N GLN A 206 38.72 -7.43 -2.07
CA GLN A 206 39.71 -6.34 -1.89
C GLN A 206 39.38 -5.10 -2.72
N GLN A 207 38.09 -4.77 -2.81
CA GLN A 207 37.57 -3.58 -3.47
C GLN A 207 37.42 -2.43 -2.47
N GLU A 208 37.12 -1.24 -2.97
CA GLU A 208 36.80 -0.10 -2.12
C GLU A 208 35.52 -0.39 -1.33
N LEU A 209 35.59 -0.22 0.00
CA LEU A 209 34.45 -0.48 0.89
C LEU A 209 33.34 0.55 0.64
N PRO A 210 32.06 0.14 0.65
CA PRO A 210 30.95 1.07 0.53
C PRO A 210 30.98 2.07 1.70
N THR A 211 30.62 3.33 1.43
CA THR A 211 30.57 4.41 2.43
C THR A 211 29.27 5.19 2.32
N GLY A 212 28.90 5.90 3.39
CA GLY A 212 27.68 6.72 3.41
C GLY A 212 26.40 5.87 3.26
N PRO A 213 25.40 6.33 2.48
CA PRO A 213 24.15 5.61 2.26
C PRO A 213 24.31 4.17 1.78
N ASP A 214 25.33 3.89 0.96
CA ASP A 214 25.57 2.57 0.40
C ASP A 214 26.11 1.57 1.43
N ALA A 215 26.66 2.05 2.55
CA ALA A 215 27.16 1.18 3.63
C ALA A 215 26.05 0.67 4.56
N VAL A 216 24.89 1.34 4.59
CA VAL A 216 23.80 1.05 5.54
C VAL A 216 22.47 0.77 4.85
N ARG A 217 22.47 0.64 3.53
CA ARG A 217 21.24 0.43 2.75
C ARG A 217 20.57 -0.90 3.12
N VAL A 218 19.27 -0.87 3.32
CA VAL A 218 18.43 -2.07 3.55
C VAL A 218 17.33 -2.09 2.51
N THR A 219 17.08 -3.24 1.91
CA THR A 219 15.98 -3.45 0.98
C THR A 219 14.88 -4.24 1.69
N VAL A 220 13.68 -3.66 1.80
CA VAL A 220 12.56 -4.26 2.56
C VAL A 220 11.33 -4.38 1.68
N HIS A 221 10.67 -5.54 1.74
CA HIS A 221 9.44 -5.79 1.01
C HIS A 221 8.29 -4.97 1.61
N GLY A 222 7.48 -4.35 0.74
CA GLY A 222 6.39 -3.47 1.16
C GLY A 222 5.36 -4.14 2.08
N ILE A 223 5.16 -5.45 1.95
CA ILE A 223 4.27 -6.22 2.83
C ILE A 223 4.71 -6.20 4.30
N VAL A 224 6.03 -6.23 4.54
CA VAL A 224 6.59 -6.22 5.88
C VAL A 224 6.33 -4.87 6.52
N ILE A 225 6.62 -3.79 5.80
CA ILE A 225 6.36 -2.42 6.25
C ILE A 225 4.85 -2.22 6.53
N THR A 226 3.98 -2.79 5.69
CA THR A 226 2.52 -2.74 5.88
C THR A 226 2.09 -3.41 7.18
N LEU A 227 2.61 -4.62 7.46
CA LEU A 227 2.25 -5.36 8.67
C LEU A 227 2.85 -4.73 9.93
N LEU A 228 4.04 -4.14 9.84
CA LEU A 228 4.61 -3.36 10.94
C LEU A 228 3.75 -2.12 11.24
N TRP A 229 3.24 -1.44 10.23
CA TRP A 229 2.25 -0.36 10.41
C TRP A 229 0.95 -0.87 11.03
N ALA A 230 0.45 -2.01 10.58
CA ALA A 230 -0.73 -2.63 11.17
C ALA A 230 -0.51 -2.98 12.65
N GLN A 231 0.65 -3.51 13.02
CA GLN A 231 1.03 -3.77 14.41
C GLN A 231 1.14 -2.48 15.23
N TYR A 232 1.66 -1.40 14.64
CA TYR A 232 1.77 -0.09 15.30
C TYR A 232 0.42 0.47 15.77
N THR A 233 -0.69 0.04 15.17
CA THR A 233 -2.05 0.40 15.64
C THR A 233 -2.47 -0.23 16.97
N GLY A 234 -1.74 -1.25 17.45
CA GLY A 234 -2.06 -2.01 18.65
C GLY A 234 -3.22 -3.00 18.52
N ARG A 235 -3.87 -3.10 17.34
CA ARG A 235 -5.01 -4.00 17.10
C ARG A 235 -4.62 -5.44 16.76
N ILE A 236 -3.39 -5.63 16.33
CA ILE A 236 -2.83 -6.93 15.99
C ILE A 236 -1.43 -7.05 16.58
N THR A 237 -0.97 -8.29 16.71
CA THR A 237 0.46 -8.60 16.83
C THR A 237 0.91 -9.30 15.55
N VAL A 238 2.18 -9.12 15.19
CA VAL A 238 2.76 -9.75 14.01
C VAL A 238 3.98 -10.55 14.42
N GLU A 239 4.10 -11.75 13.87
CA GLU A 239 5.30 -12.58 13.90
C GLU A 239 5.73 -12.89 12.47
N PHE A 240 7.03 -12.84 12.21
CA PHE A 240 7.62 -13.16 10.91
C PHE A 240 8.23 -14.56 10.97
N LYS A 241 7.97 -15.36 9.94
CA LYS A 241 8.55 -16.69 9.75
C LYS A 241 8.98 -16.90 8.32
N SER A 242 10.12 -17.57 8.16
CA SER A 242 10.63 -17.95 6.84
C SER A 242 9.70 -18.94 6.14
N TRP A 243 9.84 -19.01 4.82
CA TRP A 243 9.09 -19.96 4.01
C TRP A 243 9.43 -21.42 4.37
N GLU A 244 10.72 -21.72 4.60
CA GLU A 244 11.21 -23.05 4.98
C GLU A 244 10.57 -23.53 6.28
N TRP A 245 10.38 -22.62 7.25
CA TRP A 245 9.67 -22.92 8.49
C TRP A 245 8.25 -23.39 8.21
N LEU A 246 7.50 -22.69 7.33
CA LEU A 246 6.13 -23.08 6.99
C LEU A 246 6.10 -24.43 6.27
N GLN A 247 7.02 -24.65 5.31
CA GLN A 247 7.15 -25.93 4.61
C GLN A 247 7.38 -27.08 5.59
N GLN A 248 8.26 -26.89 6.56
CA GLN A 248 8.53 -27.87 7.60
C GLN A 248 7.29 -28.14 8.46
N LYS A 249 6.59 -27.09 8.94
CA LYS A 249 5.38 -27.25 9.75
C LYS A 249 4.25 -27.98 9.04
N VAL A 250 4.05 -27.72 7.75
CA VAL A 250 3.06 -28.41 6.93
C VAL A 250 3.45 -29.86 6.73
N LYS A 251 4.73 -30.14 6.42
CA LYS A 251 5.24 -31.52 6.26
C LYS A 251 5.12 -32.35 7.54
N GLU A 252 5.34 -31.73 8.69
CA GLU A 252 5.22 -32.35 10.01
C GLU A 252 3.77 -32.49 10.49
N GLY A 253 2.80 -31.83 9.84
CA GLY A 253 1.41 -31.83 10.28
C GLY A 253 1.14 -30.93 11.50
N THR A 254 2.04 -30.00 11.83
CA THR A 254 2.05 -29.28 13.11
C THR A 254 1.60 -27.81 13.01
N ILE A 255 1.35 -27.28 11.81
CA ILE A 255 0.96 -25.86 11.63
C ILE A 255 -0.35 -25.54 12.37
N GLY A 256 -1.32 -26.45 12.35
CA GLY A 256 -2.59 -26.27 13.03
C GLY A 256 -2.45 -26.14 14.54
N ALA A 257 -1.62 -26.99 15.16
CA ALA A 257 -1.33 -26.93 16.58
C ALA A 257 -0.56 -25.66 16.96
N TYR A 258 0.37 -25.22 16.11
CA TYR A 258 1.08 -23.96 16.31
C TYR A 258 0.11 -22.78 16.39
N LEU A 259 -0.78 -22.64 15.40
CA LEU A 259 -1.76 -21.55 15.33
C LEU A 259 -2.84 -21.66 16.43
N GLY A 260 -3.21 -22.87 16.82
CA GLY A 260 -4.21 -23.11 17.88
C GLY A 260 -3.72 -22.84 19.30
N ASN A 261 -2.40 -22.74 19.52
CA ASN A 261 -1.82 -22.46 20.83
C ASN A 261 -1.83 -20.97 21.19
N PHE A 262 -2.15 -20.09 20.25
CA PHE A 262 -2.33 -18.67 20.55
C PHE A 262 -3.60 -18.47 21.37
N LYS A 263 -3.55 -17.57 22.35
CA LYS A 263 -4.75 -17.13 23.07
C LYS A 263 -5.64 -16.23 22.20
N GLN A 264 -5.02 -15.55 21.24
CA GLN A 264 -5.62 -14.70 20.23
C GLN A 264 -6.16 -15.53 19.06
N ASP A 265 -7.07 -14.93 18.31
CA ASP A 265 -7.38 -15.38 16.96
C ASP A 265 -6.11 -15.31 16.09
N ALA A 266 -5.92 -16.30 15.23
CA ALA A 266 -4.72 -16.47 14.44
C ALA A 266 -5.00 -16.28 12.95
N ILE A 267 -4.20 -15.42 12.31
CA ILE A 267 -4.20 -15.25 10.86
C ILE A 267 -2.84 -15.73 10.34
N LEU A 268 -2.85 -16.82 9.57
CA LEU A 268 -1.69 -17.22 8.80
C LEU A 268 -1.67 -16.42 7.50
N PHE A 269 -0.82 -15.41 7.45
CA PHE A 269 -0.64 -14.57 6.28
C PHE A 269 0.37 -15.22 5.34
N THR A 270 -0.08 -15.68 4.18
CA THR A 270 0.78 -16.31 3.17
C THR A 270 0.89 -15.45 1.91
N HIS A 271 2.12 -15.14 1.49
CA HIS A 271 2.38 -14.56 0.18
C HIS A 271 3.02 -15.59 -0.75
N MET A 272 2.26 -16.09 -1.72
CA MET A 272 2.58 -17.31 -2.50
C MET A 272 3.19 -17.07 -3.90
N ARG A 273 3.68 -15.88 -4.25
CA ARG A 273 4.10 -15.59 -5.64
C ARG A 273 5.60 -15.87 -5.91
N ARG A 274 5.85 -16.87 -6.78
CA ARG A 274 7.08 -17.30 -7.53
C ARG A 274 8.26 -17.82 -6.67
N PRO A 275 8.80 -19.06 -6.84
CA PRO A 275 8.89 -19.82 -8.09
C PRO A 275 8.75 -21.37 -8.01
N HIS A 276 8.12 -21.99 -7.00
CA HIS A 276 8.17 -23.47 -6.87
C HIS A 276 6.99 -24.27 -7.43
N LEU A 277 5.99 -23.61 -8.02
CA LEU A 277 4.95 -24.31 -8.76
C LEU A 277 5.29 -24.44 -10.25
N SER A 278 6.47 -24.03 -10.71
CA SER A 278 6.95 -24.40 -12.05
C SER A 278 7.25 -25.90 -12.08
N GLU A 279 6.84 -26.59 -13.15
CA GLU A 279 7.07 -28.03 -13.35
C GLU A 279 8.55 -28.45 -13.21
N GLU A 280 9.49 -27.51 -13.34
CA GLU A 280 10.94 -27.75 -13.31
C GLU A 280 11.53 -28.07 -11.93
N SER A 281 10.80 -27.90 -10.82
CA SER A 281 11.26 -28.34 -9.48
C SER A 281 10.23 -29.22 -8.77
N VAL A 282 10.07 -30.45 -9.26
CA VAL A 282 9.18 -31.46 -8.66
C VAL A 282 9.49 -31.69 -7.17
N ASP A 283 10.75 -31.50 -6.75
CA ASP A 283 11.21 -31.70 -5.37
C ASP A 283 10.85 -30.56 -4.39
N HIS A 284 10.30 -29.43 -4.88
CA HIS A 284 9.98 -28.25 -4.05
C HIS A 284 8.51 -27.83 -4.09
N ARG A 285 7.61 -28.65 -4.65
CA ARG A 285 6.17 -28.34 -4.64
C ARG A 285 5.66 -28.27 -3.21
N PHE A 286 5.25 -27.07 -2.80
CA PHE A 286 4.58 -26.88 -1.52
C PHE A 286 3.15 -27.40 -1.58
N ASP A 287 2.78 -28.24 -0.62
CA ASP A 287 1.46 -28.86 -0.54
C ASP A 287 0.42 -27.89 0.06
N VAL A 288 -0.06 -26.97 -0.77
CA VAL A 288 -1.09 -25.97 -0.41
C VAL A 288 -2.39 -26.67 0.04
N ALA A 289 -2.73 -27.82 -0.52
CA ALA A 289 -3.92 -28.58 -0.15
C ALA A 289 -3.81 -29.10 1.29
N SER A 290 -2.67 -29.68 1.65
CA SER A 290 -2.38 -30.10 3.02
C SER A 290 -2.35 -28.93 3.99
N LEU A 291 -1.76 -27.78 3.61
CA LEU A 291 -1.83 -26.56 4.43
C LEU A 291 -3.28 -26.16 4.73
N ASN A 292 -4.12 -26.05 3.68
CA ASN A 292 -5.52 -25.66 3.81
C ASN A 292 -6.31 -26.62 4.69
N ASP A 293 -6.10 -27.92 4.52
CA ASP A 293 -6.79 -28.95 5.29
C ASP A 293 -6.34 -28.97 6.76
N GLN A 294 -5.05 -28.73 7.04
CA GLN A 294 -4.53 -28.59 8.40
C GLN A 294 -5.09 -27.37 9.12
N VAL A 295 -5.13 -26.21 8.46
CA VAL A 295 -5.73 -24.98 9.02
C VAL A 295 -7.23 -25.19 9.27
N ARG A 296 -7.95 -25.78 8.31
CA ARG A 296 -9.39 -26.08 8.45
C ARG A 296 -9.66 -27.01 9.63
N ARG A 297 -8.85 -28.07 9.82
CA ARG A 297 -8.99 -28.97 10.96
C ARG A 297 -8.69 -28.28 12.29
N ALA A 298 -7.65 -27.45 12.34
CA ALA A 298 -7.29 -26.72 13.55
C ALA A 298 -8.45 -25.82 14.00
N ASN A 299 -9.08 -25.12 13.05
CA ASN A 299 -10.24 -24.27 13.32
C ASN A 299 -11.49 -25.01 13.84
N LEU A 300 -11.51 -26.35 13.79
CA LEU A 300 -12.58 -27.18 14.38
C LEU A 300 -12.25 -27.69 15.79
N VAL A 301 -10.99 -27.62 16.20
CA VAL A 301 -10.48 -28.22 17.44
C VAL A 301 -10.16 -27.15 18.48
N PHE A 302 -9.58 -26.04 18.06
CA PHE A 302 -9.18 -24.94 18.94
C PHE A 302 -10.31 -23.91 19.08
N SER A 303 -10.33 -23.21 20.22
CA SER A 303 -11.36 -22.22 20.53
C SER A 303 -11.11 -20.87 19.86
N ASN A 304 -9.87 -20.57 19.47
CA ASN A 304 -9.54 -19.36 18.73
C ASN A 304 -9.90 -19.53 17.25
N SER A 305 -10.30 -18.45 16.59
CA SER A 305 -10.51 -18.46 15.15
C SER A 305 -9.17 -18.51 14.43
N ILE A 306 -8.99 -19.52 13.58
CA ILE A 306 -7.79 -19.69 12.77
C ILE A 306 -8.16 -19.53 11.30
N SER A 307 -7.47 -18.63 10.60
CA SER A 307 -7.74 -18.32 9.19
C SER A 307 -6.46 -18.15 8.38
N ARG A 308 -6.58 -18.21 7.06
CA ARG A 308 -5.53 -17.83 6.11
C ARG A 308 -5.85 -16.49 5.48
N TYR A 309 -4.81 -15.71 5.20
CA TYR A 309 -4.91 -14.45 4.46
C TYR A 309 -3.83 -14.36 3.36
N PRO A 310 -4.17 -14.09 2.09
CA PRO A 310 -5.53 -14.10 1.54
C PRO A 310 -6.27 -15.43 1.77
N SER A 311 -7.58 -15.45 1.53
CA SER A 311 -8.33 -16.69 1.61
C SER A 311 -7.84 -17.69 0.54
N PRO A 312 -7.98 -19.01 0.76
CA PRO A 312 -7.63 -19.99 -0.25
C PRO A 312 -8.32 -19.75 -1.61
N GLU A 313 -9.57 -19.30 -1.59
CA GLU A 313 -10.33 -18.96 -2.80
C GLU A 313 -9.76 -17.74 -3.53
N GLU A 314 -9.23 -16.76 -2.81
CA GLU A 314 -8.54 -15.60 -3.41
C GLU A 314 -7.18 -15.97 -4.01
N ASP A 315 -6.39 -16.80 -3.32
CA ASP A 315 -5.12 -17.33 -3.85
C ASP A 315 -5.36 -18.05 -5.20
N ASP A 316 -6.37 -18.93 -5.25
CA ASP A 316 -6.73 -19.66 -6.47
C ASP A 316 -7.18 -18.73 -7.62
N ALA A 317 -7.96 -17.69 -7.28
CA ALA A 317 -8.42 -16.70 -8.25
C ALA A 317 -7.26 -15.88 -8.83
N ASP A 318 -6.35 -15.43 -7.96
CA ASP A 318 -5.20 -14.60 -8.31
C ASP A 318 -4.19 -15.34 -9.21
N MET A 319 -3.96 -16.63 -8.99
CA MET A 319 -3.09 -17.46 -9.83
C MET A 319 -3.63 -17.66 -11.25
N CYS A 320 -4.96 -17.74 -11.42
CA CYS A 320 -5.55 -18.06 -12.70
C CYS A 320 -5.90 -16.84 -13.55
N GLN A 321 -6.20 -15.68 -12.94
CA GLN A 321 -6.75 -14.44 -13.54
C GLN A 321 -8.06 -14.58 -14.36
N LEU A 322 -8.39 -15.79 -14.80
CA LEU A 322 -9.62 -16.11 -15.51
C LEU A 322 -10.88 -15.84 -14.67
N PRO A 323 -10.93 -16.14 -13.36
CA PRO A 323 -12.05 -15.74 -12.51
C PRO A 323 -12.27 -14.23 -12.52
N ASP A 324 -11.19 -13.43 -12.44
CA ASP A 324 -11.25 -11.97 -12.47
C ASP A 324 -11.88 -11.47 -13.80
N ALA A 325 -11.43 -12.01 -14.94
CA ALA A 325 -11.99 -11.64 -16.24
C ALA A 325 -13.48 -11.98 -16.35
N ARG A 326 -13.89 -13.17 -15.88
CA ARG A 326 -15.29 -13.63 -15.91
C ARG A 326 -16.19 -12.76 -15.03
N ILE A 327 -15.75 -12.42 -13.82
CA ILE A 327 -16.58 -11.61 -12.93
C ILE A 327 -16.71 -10.17 -13.45
N LEU A 328 -15.67 -9.60 -14.03
CA LEU A 328 -15.71 -8.27 -14.65
C LEU A 328 -16.68 -8.25 -15.85
N ASP A 329 -16.70 -9.32 -16.65
CA ASP A 329 -17.65 -9.46 -17.76
C ASP A 329 -19.08 -9.66 -17.26
N ALA A 330 -19.27 -10.45 -16.19
CA ALA A 330 -20.56 -10.61 -15.54
C ALA A 330 -21.10 -9.31 -14.94
N ILE A 331 -20.22 -8.48 -14.36
CA ILE A 331 -20.59 -7.13 -13.86
C ILE A 331 -21.07 -6.27 -15.03
N ALA A 332 -20.28 -6.19 -16.10
CA ALA A 332 -20.63 -5.35 -17.24
C ALA A 332 -21.91 -5.78 -17.97
N SER A 333 -22.24 -7.07 -17.97
CA SER A 333 -23.46 -7.60 -18.59
C SER A 333 -24.71 -7.53 -17.71
N ASP A 334 -24.57 -7.16 -16.44
CA ASP A 334 -25.69 -7.12 -15.50
C ASP A 334 -26.66 -5.99 -15.84
N GLU A 335 -27.97 -6.27 -15.81
CA GLU A 335 -29.02 -5.28 -16.11
C GLU A 335 -29.03 -4.10 -15.13
N THR A 336 -28.48 -4.29 -13.92
CA THR A 336 -28.38 -3.24 -12.89
C THR A 336 -27.12 -2.39 -13.01
N THR A 337 -26.16 -2.77 -13.87
CA THR A 337 -24.94 -2.01 -14.09
C THR A 337 -25.23 -0.73 -14.88
N PRO A 338 -24.77 0.44 -14.39
CA PRO A 338 -24.93 1.69 -15.12
C PRO A 338 -24.38 1.58 -16.56
N PRO A 339 -25.08 2.12 -17.58
CA PRO A 339 -24.63 2.03 -18.98
C PRO A 339 -23.22 2.57 -19.21
N GLU A 340 -22.79 3.57 -18.44
CA GLU A 340 -21.43 4.11 -18.50
C GLU A 340 -20.34 3.13 -17.99
N PHE A 341 -20.71 2.08 -17.26
CA PHE A 341 -19.82 1.09 -16.66
C PHE A 341 -19.95 -0.31 -17.30
N SER A 342 -20.77 -0.45 -18.34
CA SER A 342 -21.15 -1.74 -18.95
C SER A 342 -20.25 -2.19 -20.11
N PHE A 343 -19.07 -1.57 -20.30
CA PHE A 343 -18.16 -1.92 -21.40
C PHE A 343 -17.09 -2.93 -20.98
N ARG A 344 -16.89 -3.96 -21.80
CA ARG A 344 -15.77 -4.91 -21.69
C ARG A 344 -15.19 -5.27 -23.06
N PRO A 345 -13.86 -5.40 -23.18
CA PRO A 345 -13.23 -6.00 -24.35
C PRO A 345 -13.70 -7.44 -24.55
N ARG A 346 -13.63 -7.96 -25.78
CA ARG A 346 -13.98 -9.36 -26.06
C ARG A 346 -13.01 -10.31 -25.37
N VAL A 347 -13.53 -11.37 -24.77
CA VAL A 347 -12.73 -12.42 -24.11
C VAL A 347 -13.15 -13.80 -24.64
N CYS A 348 -12.18 -14.68 -24.88
CA CYS A 348 -12.39 -16.11 -25.06
C CYS A 348 -11.85 -16.85 -23.84
N TYR A 349 -12.75 -17.42 -23.04
CA TYR A 349 -12.42 -18.16 -21.82
C TYR A 349 -11.95 -19.60 -22.03
N SER A 350 -11.71 -20.01 -23.28
CA SER A 350 -11.22 -21.36 -23.63
C SER A 350 -12.09 -22.51 -23.09
N LEU A 351 -13.39 -22.28 -22.87
CA LEU A 351 -14.35 -23.26 -22.35
C LEU A 351 -14.91 -24.19 -23.43
N SER A 352 -14.93 -23.73 -24.68
CA SER A 352 -15.43 -24.46 -25.84
C SER A 352 -14.29 -25.11 -26.62
N ARG A 353 -14.62 -26.14 -27.42
CA ARG A 353 -13.64 -26.74 -28.35
C ARG A 353 -13.12 -25.74 -29.40
N GLU A 354 -13.87 -24.68 -29.66
CA GLU A 354 -13.52 -23.64 -30.63
C GLU A 354 -13.29 -22.31 -29.91
N CYS A 355 -12.21 -21.61 -30.26
CA CYS A 355 -11.88 -20.28 -29.73
C CYS A 355 -12.87 -19.24 -30.27
N THR A 356 -13.58 -18.51 -29.39
CA THR A 356 -14.53 -17.44 -29.81
C THR A 356 -13.82 -16.23 -30.41
N MET A 357 -12.50 -16.13 -30.26
CA MET A 357 -11.66 -15.09 -30.86
C MET A 357 -11.04 -15.52 -32.20
N ARG A 358 -11.38 -16.70 -32.76
CA ARG A 358 -10.82 -17.21 -34.03
C ARG A 358 -10.95 -16.25 -35.22
N ASP A 359 -12.11 -15.60 -35.32
CA ASP A 359 -12.40 -14.66 -36.42
C ASP A 359 -12.11 -13.21 -36.03
N PHE A 360 -11.56 -12.97 -34.85
CA PHE A 360 -11.11 -11.64 -34.47
C PHE A 360 -9.93 -11.22 -35.36
N ARG A 361 -9.90 -9.95 -35.74
CA ARG A 361 -8.84 -9.32 -36.53
C ARG A 361 -8.37 -8.10 -35.78
N GLY A 362 -7.17 -8.16 -35.20
CA GLY A 362 -6.62 -7.08 -34.41
C GLY A 362 -5.59 -7.56 -33.39
N MET A 363 -5.23 -6.69 -32.46
CA MET A 363 -4.30 -7.03 -31.39
C MET A 363 -5.00 -7.82 -30.28
N MET A 364 -4.32 -8.81 -29.74
CA MET A 364 -4.80 -9.64 -28.64
C MET A 364 -3.79 -9.68 -27.50
N ILE A 365 -4.32 -9.93 -26.31
CA ILE A 365 -3.58 -10.35 -25.13
C ILE A 365 -3.91 -11.82 -24.90
N VAL A 366 -2.89 -12.66 -24.75
CA VAL A 366 -3.03 -14.05 -24.28
C VAL A 366 -2.51 -14.08 -22.86
N ARG A 367 -3.37 -14.46 -21.92
CA ARG A 367 -3.02 -14.56 -20.50
C ARG A 367 -3.08 -16.02 -20.08
N GLY A 368 -1.97 -16.56 -19.63
CA GLY A 368 -1.91 -17.89 -19.01
C GLY A 368 -2.28 -17.85 -17.53
N SER A 369 -2.87 -18.92 -16.99
CA SER A 369 -2.76 -19.19 -15.58
C SER A 369 -1.30 -19.39 -15.31
N SER A 370 -0.78 -18.68 -14.32
CA SER A 370 0.56 -18.91 -13.89
C SER A 370 0.50 -19.41 -12.47
N SER A 371 1.31 -20.43 -12.22
CA SER A 371 1.54 -20.91 -10.89
C SER A 371 2.40 -19.93 -10.06
N THR A 372 2.67 -18.75 -10.62
CA THR A 372 3.59 -17.73 -10.10
C THR A 372 2.94 -16.32 -10.07
N GLY A 373 1.62 -16.15 -10.24
CA GLY A 373 0.96 -14.81 -10.18
C GLY A 373 0.53 -14.32 -11.57
N PRO A 374 0.63 -13.03 -11.94
CA PRO A 374 0.06 -12.57 -13.21
C PRO A 374 0.68 -13.37 -14.36
N GLY A 375 -0.19 -14.02 -15.12
CA GLY A 375 0.13 -14.98 -16.16
C GLY A 375 1.27 -14.61 -17.08
N ASP A 376 1.84 -15.61 -17.76
CA ASP A 376 2.52 -15.34 -19.03
C ASP A 376 1.57 -14.54 -19.91
N THR A 377 1.91 -13.26 -20.09
CA THR A 377 1.12 -12.30 -20.81
C THR A 377 1.82 -12.05 -22.13
N LEU A 378 1.27 -12.62 -23.18
CA LEU A 378 1.77 -12.45 -24.53
C LEU A 378 0.87 -11.49 -25.27
N THR A 379 1.45 -10.65 -26.12
CA THR A 379 0.69 -9.71 -26.94
C THR A 379 1.15 -9.76 -28.38
N GLY A 380 0.21 -9.52 -29.30
CA GLY A 380 0.50 -9.45 -30.72
C GLY A 380 -0.75 -9.55 -31.57
N SER A 381 -0.54 -9.68 -32.87
CA SER A 381 -1.63 -9.75 -33.85
C SER A 381 -2.39 -11.07 -33.75
N SER A 382 -3.69 -11.04 -34.01
CA SER A 382 -4.51 -12.23 -34.22
C SER A 382 -4.03 -13.13 -35.37
N ASP A 383 -3.23 -12.57 -36.28
CA ASP A 383 -2.66 -13.31 -37.41
C ASP A 383 -1.28 -13.91 -37.09
N ASP A 384 -0.76 -13.69 -35.87
CA ASP A 384 0.51 -14.23 -35.43
C ASP A 384 0.39 -15.74 -35.19
N PRO A 385 1.12 -16.59 -35.96
CA PRO A 385 1.06 -18.03 -35.82
C PRO A 385 1.60 -18.54 -34.49
N GLU A 386 2.38 -17.78 -33.71
CA GLU A 386 2.83 -18.19 -32.37
C GLU A 386 1.74 -17.98 -31.32
N LEU A 387 1.07 -16.82 -31.35
CA LEU A 387 -0.11 -16.55 -30.50
C LEU A 387 -1.30 -17.42 -30.87
N THR A 388 -1.43 -17.74 -32.16
CA THR A 388 -2.40 -18.70 -32.70
C THR A 388 -1.85 -20.12 -32.87
N ALA A 389 -0.67 -20.45 -32.29
CA ALA A 389 -0.22 -21.83 -31.99
C ALA A 389 -0.38 -22.20 -30.50
N LEU A 390 -0.56 -21.22 -29.62
CA LEU A 390 -1.18 -21.39 -28.30
C LEU A 390 -2.68 -21.82 -28.26
N PRO A 391 -3.48 -21.87 -29.35
CA PRO A 391 -4.82 -22.41 -29.36
C PRO A 391 -4.69 -23.92 -29.54
N LYS A 392 -4.37 -24.55 -28.42
CA LYS A 392 -5.40 -25.40 -27.88
C LYS A 392 -6.00 -24.63 -26.71
N CYS A 393 -7.08 -23.89 -26.99
CA CYS A 393 -8.10 -23.53 -26.00
C CYS A 393 -8.72 -24.82 -25.45
N HIS A 394 -7.91 -25.68 -24.84
CA HIS A 394 -8.25 -26.97 -24.31
C HIS A 394 -7.43 -27.13 -23.05
N THR A 395 -8.11 -27.14 -21.91
CA THR A 395 -8.27 -28.39 -21.18
C THR A 395 -9.31 -28.22 -20.09
N ASN A 396 -9.92 -29.35 -19.74
CA ASN A 396 -10.97 -29.51 -18.76
C ASN A 396 -10.66 -28.75 -17.46
N TYR A 397 -11.29 -27.59 -17.26
CA TYR A 397 -11.42 -27.00 -15.92
C TYR A 397 -12.45 -27.85 -15.15
N ASN A 398 -12.10 -29.10 -14.86
CA ASN A 398 -12.83 -29.92 -13.90
C ASN A 398 -12.28 -29.54 -12.53
N HIS A 399 -13.12 -28.91 -11.72
CA HIS A 399 -12.87 -28.79 -10.29
C HIS A 399 -12.51 -30.18 -9.73
N GLY A 400 -11.26 -30.36 -9.30
CA GLY A 400 -10.87 -31.50 -8.47
C GLY A 400 -10.04 -32.62 -9.10
N THR A 401 -9.32 -32.45 -10.21
CA THR A 401 -8.35 -33.48 -10.66
C THR A 401 -7.05 -32.88 -11.20
N ASP A 402 -5.94 -33.35 -10.62
CA ASP A 402 -4.49 -33.12 -10.83
C ASP A 402 -3.95 -33.04 -12.28
N ASN A 403 -4.55 -32.27 -13.19
CA ASN A 403 -3.95 -31.98 -14.50
C ASN A 403 -3.31 -30.59 -14.53
N SER A 404 -1.98 -30.59 -14.51
CA SER A 404 -1.03 -29.47 -14.53
C SER A 404 -0.97 -28.69 -15.86
N GLY A 405 -2.11 -28.40 -16.49
CA GLY A 405 -2.15 -27.59 -17.71
C GLY A 405 -2.23 -26.10 -17.41
N ASN A 406 -1.30 -25.29 -17.93
CA ASN A 406 -1.47 -23.84 -17.98
C ASN A 406 -2.78 -23.50 -18.73
N VAL A 407 -3.72 -22.84 -18.07
CA VAL A 407 -5.01 -22.38 -18.60
C VAL A 407 -4.81 -21.03 -19.27
N TYR A 408 -4.85 -20.96 -20.59
CA TYR A 408 -4.77 -19.68 -21.31
C TYR A 408 -6.16 -19.15 -21.65
N PHE A 409 -6.32 -17.82 -21.57
CA PHE A 409 -7.47 -17.12 -22.15
C PHE A 409 -7.01 -15.98 -23.06
N HIS A 410 -7.82 -15.71 -24.07
CA HIS A 410 -7.56 -14.63 -25.04
C HIS A 410 -8.45 -13.44 -24.74
N GLN A 411 -7.90 -12.24 -24.83
CA GLN A 411 -8.63 -10.99 -24.65
C GLN A 411 -8.26 -10.01 -25.77
N GLU A 412 -9.24 -9.25 -26.27
CA GLU A 412 -9.01 -8.13 -27.18
C GLU A 412 -8.09 -7.08 -26.52
N LEU A 413 -6.97 -6.75 -27.17
CA LEU A 413 -6.16 -5.59 -26.82
C LEU A 413 -6.72 -4.36 -27.55
N ARG A 414 -7.45 -3.52 -26.82
CA ARG A 414 -8.03 -2.29 -27.38
C ARG A 414 -6.93 -1.35 -27.85
N LYS A 415 -7.06 -0.85 -29.08
CA LYS A 415 -6.14 0.15 -29.65
C LYS A 415 -6.01 1.41 -28.80
N SER A 416 -7.07 1.79 -28.09
CA SER A 416 -7.01 2.88 -27.12
C SER A 416 -6.00 2.59 -26.00
N VAL A 417 -5.87 1.36 -25.51
CA VAL A 417 -4.88 1.03 -24.48
C VAL A 417 -3.45 1.15 -25.03
N THR A 418 -3.21 0.76 -26.28
CA THR A 418 -1.90 0.93 -26.92
C THR A 418 -1.58 2.39 -27.24
N ASP A 419 -2.56 3.15 -27.73
CA ASP A 419 -2.36 4.53 -28.21
C ASP A 419 -2.41 5.57 -27.06
N TRP A 420 -3.26 5.33 -26.07
CA TRP A 420 -3.53 6.26 -24.96
C TRP A 420 -2.81 5.85 -23.68
N GLY A 421 -2.82 4.55 -23.35
CA GLY A 421 -2.26 3.99 -22.12
C GLY A 421 -3.32 3.42 -21.17
N GLU A 422 -2.95 3.29 -19.89
CA GLU A 422 -3.81 2.83 -18.80
C GLU A 422 -3.71 3.80 -17.62
N VAL A 423 -4.76 3.83 -16.79
CA VAL A 423 -4.75 4.52 -15.51
C VAL A 423 -4.76 3.48 -14.39
N SER A 424 -3.70 3.42 -13.61
CA SER A 424 -3.63 2.65 -12.38
C SER A 424 -4.28 3.45 -11.25
N VAL A 425 -5.44 3.01 -10.77
CA VAL A 425 -6.15 3.59 -9.62
C VAL A 425 -5.88 2.73 -8.40
N PHE A 426 -5.18 3.30 -7.42
CA PHE A 426 -4.87 2.63 -6.17
C PHE A 426 -5.85 3.07 -5.09
N MET A 427 -6.51 2.10 -4.47
CA MET A 427 -7.55 2.30 -3.48
C MET A 427 -7.16 1.65 -2.15
N VAL A 428 -7.49 2.33 -1.06
CA VAL A 428 -7.43 1.81 0.32
C VAL A 428 -8.84 1.90 0.89
N GLY A 429 -9.47 0.76 1.13
CA GLY A 429 -10.91 0.68 1.36
C GLY A 429 -11.68 1.33 0.22
N ASP A 430 -12.63 2.22 0.57
CA ASP A 430 -13.41 2.99 -0.40
C ASP A 430 -12.72 4.27 -0.88
N THR A 431 -11.49 4.54 -0.42
CA THR A 431 -10.77 5.77 -0.73
C THR A 431 -9.80 5.56 -1.88
N ILE A 432 -9.89 6.39 -2.91
CA ILE A 432 -8.85 6.47 -3.96
C ILE A 432 -7.66 7.23 -3.38
N PHE A 433 -6.58 6.51 -3.11
CA PHE A 433 -5.36 7.06 -2.52
C PHE A 433 -4.48 7.71 -3.58
N SER A 434 -4.31 7.06 -4.74
CA SER A 434 -3.51 7.61 -5.85
C SER A 434 -3.99 7.13 -7.21
N MET A 435 -3.65 7.86 -8.27
CA MET A 435 -3.93 7.50 -9.65
C MET A 435 -2.71 7.79 -10.52
N ALA A 436 -2.10 6.79 -11.13
CA ALA A 436 -1.00 6.96 -12.06
C ALA A 436 -1.46 6.63 -13.47
N MET A 437 -0.87 7.25 -14.51
CA MET A 437 -1.11 6.77 -15.86
C MET A 437 0.18 6.41 -16.58
N SER A 438 0.11 5.25 -17.19
CA SER A 438 1.16 4.60 -17.93
C SER A 438 0.86 4.71 -19.42
N ARG A 439 1.91 4.85 -20.22
CA ARG A 439 1.83 4.92 -21.68
C ARG A 439 2.81 3.92 -22.22
N GLY A 440 2.50 3.35 -23.37
CA GLY A 440 3.43 2.47 -24.08
C GLY A 440 3.77 1.16 -23.36
N ILE A 441 3.10 0.78 -22.26
CA ILE A 441 3.32 -0.50 -21.55
C ILE A 441 3.37 -1.68 -22.53
N TRP A 442 2.51 -1.65 -23.53
CA TRP A 442 2.32 -2.72 -24.49
C TRP A 442 3.18 -2.60 -25.76
N THR A 443 4.01 -1.56 -25.86
CA THR A 443 4.83 -1.26 -27.06
C THR A 443 6.29 -0.93 -26.76
N ASP A 444 6.59 -0.46 -25.55
CA ASP A 444 7.92 -0.06 -25.07
C ASP A 444 7.94 -0.16 -23.53
N PRO A 445 8.48 -1.25 -22.95
CA PRO A 445 8.54 -1.46 -21.49
C PRO A 445 9.32 -0.36 -20.74
N ASP A 446 10.24 0.32 -21.43
CA ASP A 446 11.07 1.40 -20.87
C ASP A 446 10.38 2.78 -20.97
N SER A 447 9.21 2.85 -21.63
CA SER A 447 8.53 4.11 -21.85
C SER A 447 8.03 4.71 -20.53
N HIS A 448 8.48 5.94 -20.27
CA HIS A 448 8.23 6.67 -19.04
C HIS A 448 6.76 6.64 -18.60
N HIS A 449 6.49 5.94 -17.50
CA HIS A 449 5.29 6.15 -16.70
C HIS A 449 5.26 7.59 -16.19
N SER A 450 4.09 8.18 -16.04
CA SER A 450 3.93 9.50 -15.42
C SER A 450 2.96 9.36 -14.26
N GLY A 451 3.49 9.45 -13.03
CA GLY A 451 2.66 9.50 -11.83
C GLY A 451 1.85 10.80 -11.83
N PHE A 452 0.54 10.66 -11.67
CA PHE A 452 -0.35 11.79 -11.44
C PHE A 452 -0.77 11.81 -9.98
N THR A 453 -0.90 13.00 -9.41
CA THR A 453 -1.90 13.21 -8.37
C THR A 453 -3.23 13.41 -9.08
N ALA A 454 -4.34 13.23 -8.36
CA ALA A 454 -5.70 13.58 -8.78
C ALA A 454 -5.76 14.78 -9.75
N ASP A 455 -5.08 15.87 -9.40
CA ASP A 455 -5.13 17.16 -10.09
C ASP A 455 -4.37 17.20 -11.43
N ARG A 456 -3.43 16.26 -11.64
CA ARG A 456 -2.68 16.14 -12.89
C ARG A 456 -3.34 15.23 -13.92
N CYS A 457 -4.25 14.33 -13.51
CA CYS A 457 -5.07 13.54 -14.43
C CYS A 457 -5.82 14.45 -15.42
N LEU A 458 -6.40 15.57 -14.96
CA LEU A 458 -7.08 16.57 -15.80
C LEU A 458 -6.18 17.23 -16.83
N THR A 459 -4.97 17.60 -16.42
CA THR A 459 -4.01 18.31 -17.30
C THR A 459 -3.50 17.37 -18.38
N ASN A 460 -3.36 16.09 -18.06
CA ASN A 460 -2.89 15.10 -19.00
C ASN A 460 -4.00 14.53 -19.88
N TRP A 461 -5.24 14.34 -19.42
CA TRP A 461 -6.39 14.05 -20.31
C TRP A 461 -6.44 14.99 -21.53
N ARG A 462 -6.19 16.29 -21.28
CA ARG A 462 -6.18 17.35 -22.30
C ARG A 462 -4.91 17.36 -23.17
N LYS A 463 -3.75 17.02 -22.62
CA LYS A 463 -2.46 16.95 -23.37
C LYS A 463 -2.30 15.67 -24.19
N ILE A 464 -2.88 14.57 -23.71
CA ILE A 464 -2.66 13.22 -24.21
C ILE A 464 -3.49 12.94 -25.45
N ASN A 465 -4.62 13.62 -25.60
CA ASN A 465 -5.56 13.34 -26.66
C ASN A 465 -5.43 14.38 -27.78
N ARG A 466 -4.69 14.11 -28.86
CA ARG A 466 -4.69 15.03 -30.04
C ARG A 466 -6.11 15.26 -30.61
N ARG A 467 -7.05 14.33 -30.38
CA ARG A 467 -8.47 14.48 -30.77
C ARG A 467 -9.34 15.12 -29.68
N ALA A 468 -9.02 14.96 -28.40
CA ALA A 468 -9.62 15.70 -27.28
C ALA A 468 -8.79 16.90 -26.80
N GLN A 469 -7.90 17.41 -27.66
CA GLN A 469 -7.37 18.77 -27.57
C GLN A 469 -8.52 19.81 -27.60
N ASN A 470 -9.70 19.39 -28.03
CA ASN A 470 -10.95 20.15 -28.00
C ASN A 470 -11.81 19.92 -26.74
N ALA A 471 -11.41 19.03 -25.81
CA ALA A 471 -12.17 18.84 -24.57
C ALA A 471 -11.99 20.04 -23.64
N THR A 472 -13.13 20.59 -23.24
CA THR A 472 -13.20 21.66 -22.25
C THR A 472 -12.66 21.17 -20.89
N ARG A 473 -12.33 22.11 -20.01
CA ARG A 473 -11.83 21.78 -18.66
C ARG A 473 -12.89 21.05 -17.85
N GLU A 474 -14.14 21.40 -18.12
CA GLU A 474 -15.33 20.81 -17.53
C GLU A 474 -15.55 19.38 -18.01
N GLU A 475 -15.46 19.11 -19.32
CA GLU A 475 -15.53 17.73 -19.85
C GLU A 475 -14.42 16.83 -19.28
N ALA A 476 -13.19 17.34 -19.14
CA ALA A 476 -12.11 16.60 -18.50
C ALA A 476 -12.39 16.30 -17.01
N ARG A 477 -12.96 17.27 -16.28
CA ARG A 477 -13.37 17.09 -14.87
C ARG A 477 -14.49 16.08 -14.73
N HIS A 478 -15.47 16.13 -15.62
CA HIS A 478 -16.56 15.16 -15.64
C HIS A 478 -16.02 13.74 -15.86
N LYS A 479 -15.07 13.60 -16.77
CA LYS A 479 -14.49 12.30 -17.10
C LYS A 479 -13.59 11.73 -16.01
N GLU A 480 -12.84 12.56 -15.29
CA GLU A 480 -12.14 12.11 -14.09
C GLU A 480 -13.13 11.70 -12.98
N ALA A 481 -14.21 12.46 -12.79
CA ALA A 481 -15.23 12.10 -11.81
C ALA A 481 -15.92 10.76 -12.17
N GLU A 482 -16.14 10.51 -13.46
CA GLU A 482 -16.61 9.22 -13.96
C GLU A 482 -15.62 8.09 -13.66
N LEU A 483 -14.32 8.27 -13.92
CA LEU A 483 -13.28 7.29 -13.60
C LEU A 483 -13.29 6.92 -12.11
N ARG A 484 -13.41 7.92 -11.23
CA ARG A 484 -13.46 7.71 -9.77
C ARG A 484 -14.70 6.89 -9.37
N ARG A 485 -15.87 7.24 -9.90
CA ARG A 485 -17.11 6.47 -9.66
C ARG A 485 -16.98 5.05 -10.19
N PHE A 486 -16.41 4.89 -11.38
CA PHE A 486 -16.17 3.58 -11.99
C PHE A 486 -15.26 2.70 -11.13
N ALA A 487 -14.13 3.21 -10.65
CA ALA A 487 -13.21 2.46 -9.79
C ALA A 487 -13.88 2.00 -8.48
N ILE A 488 -14.62 2.90 -7.82
CA ILE A 488 -15.37 2.58 -6.60
C ILE A 488 -16.44 1.52 -6.88
N PHE A 489 -17.23 1.70 -7.94
CA PHE A 489 -18.26 0.77 -8.36
C PHE A 489 -17.70 -0.64 -8.59
N GLN A 490 -16.60 -0.74 -9.37
CA GLN A 490 -16.00 -2.05 -9.68
C GLN A 490 -15.53 -2.77 -8.42
N ARG A 491 -14.84 -2.07 -7.51
CA ARG A 491 -14.42 -2.68 -6.25
C ARG A 491 -15.62 -3.19 -5.43
N GLN A 492 -16.69 -2.39 -5.33
CA GLN A 492 -17.89 -2.75 -4.57
C GLN A 492 -18.60 -3.98 -5.17
N GLU A 493 -18.75 -4.03 -6.49
CA GLU A 493 -19.39 -5.17 -7.16
C GLU A 493 -18.55 -6.45 -7.08
N LEU A 494 -17.22 -6.36 -7.16
CA LEU A 494 -16.32 -7.51 -6.95
C LEU A 494 -16.49 -8.09 -5.54
N LEU A 495 -16.44 -7.24 -4.51
CA LEU A 495 -16.63 -7.65 -3.11
C LEU A 495 -18.03 -8.20 -2.84
N LYS A 496 -19.05 -7.64 -3.46
CA LYS A 496 -20.44 -8.08 -3.28
C LYS A 496 -20.72 -9.44 -3.91
N ARG A 497 -20.20 -9.70 -5.12
CA ARG A 497 -20.51 -10.92 -5.86
C ARG A 497 -19.68 -12.11 -5.41
N LYS A 498 -18.41 -11.88 -5.09
CA LYS A 498 -17.43 -12.93 -4.80
C LYS A 498 -16.56 -12.55 -3.59
N PRO A 499 -17.16 -12.36 -2.39
CA PRO A 499 -16.48 -11.79 -1.23
C PRO A 499 -15.24 -12.55 -0.75
N ARG A 500 -15.18 -13.87 -1.01
CA ARG A 500 -14.02 -14.70 -0.66
C ARG A 500 -12.90 -14.66 -1.70
N GLU A 501 -13.23 -14.57 -3.00
CA GLU A 501 -12.21 -14.49 -4.07
C GLU A 501 -11.53 -13.10 -4.17
N PHE A 502 -12.08 -12.12 -3.45
CA PHE A 502 -11.65 -10.72 -3.45
C PHE A 502 -11.55 -10.14 -2.03
N GLU A 503 -11.34 -10.97 -1.00
CA GLU A 503 -11.33 -10.51 0.38
C GLU A 503 -10.32 -9.39 0.62
N SER A 504 -9.14 -9.46 0.02
CA SER A 504 -8.10 -8.46 0.20
C SER A 504 -8.47 -7.07 -0.32
N LEU A 505 -9.43 -6.97 -1.25
CA LEU A 505 -9.92 -5.69 -1.77
C LEU A 505 -10.62 -4.87 -0.68
N LYS A 506 -11.10 -5.50 0.41
CA LYS A 506 -11.61 -4.78 1.60
C LYS A 506 -10.56 -3.81 2.14
N VAL A 507 -9.29 -4.21 2.07
CA VAL A 507 -8.14 -3.45 2.55
C VAL A 507 -7.62 -2.53 1.46
N ALA A 508 -7.13 -3.08 0.34
CA ALA A 508 -6.60 -2.27 -0.74
C ALA A 508 -6.54 -3.02 -2.07
N VAL A 509 -6.57 -2.26 -3.16
CA VAL A 509 -6.53 -2.78 -4.53
C VAL A 509 -5.97 -1.75 -5.49
N ARG A 510 -5.23 -2.21 -6.50
CA ARG A 510 -4.94 -1.41 -7.69
C ARG A 510 -5.76 -1.93 -8.87
N LEU A 511 -6.52 -1.03 -9.49
CA LEU A 511 -7.23 -1.28 -10.74
C LEU A 511 -6.46 -0.62 -11.87
N ASP A 512 -5.97 -1.39 -12.83
CA ASP A 512 -5.46 -0.85 -14.08
C ASP A 512 -6.65 -0.70 -15.03
N ILE A 513 -6.87 0.52 -15.52
CA ILE A 513 -8.09 0.92 -16.22
C ILE A 513 -7.77 1.49 -17.60
N GLY A 514 -8.34 0.87 -18.63
CA GLY A 514 -8.34 1.36 -20.00
C GLY A 514 -9.61 2.16 -20.32
N ILE A 515 -9.62 2.78 -21.50
CA ILE A 515 -10.80 3.44 -22.07
C ILE A 515 -11.15 2.81 -23.40
N SER A 516 -12.43 2.59 -23.71
CA SER A 516 -12.86 1.86 -24.92
C SER A 516 -12.43 2.55 -26.21
N GLU A 517 -12.48 3.88 -26.21
CA GLU A 517 -12.07 4.77 -27.30
C GLU A 517 -11.50 6.05 -26.71
N VAL A 518 -10.55 6.67 -27.40
CA VAL A 518 -9.86 7.88 -26.93
C VAL A 518 -10.71 9.13 -27.23
N THR A 519 -11.94 9.14 -26.72
CA THR A 519 -12.98 10.17 -26.92
C THR A 519 -13.62 10.54 -25.57
N LYS A 520 -14.46 11.58 -25.53
CA LYS A 520 -15.18 11.94 -24.30
C LYS A 520 -16.25 10.90 -23.90
N ASP A 521 -16.79 10.21 -24.90
CA ASP A 521 -17.84 9.19 -24.74
C ASP A 521 -17.26 7.78 -24.57
N GLY A 522 -15.93 7.62 -24.65
CA GLY A 522 -15.26 6.33 -24.46
C GLY A 522 -15.45 5.82 -23.04
N LEU A 523 -15.82 4.54 -22.89
CA LEU A 523 -16.20 3.94 -21.61
C LEU A 523 -14.99 3.32 -20.91
N PHE A 524 -14.91 3.45 -19.58
CA PHE A 524 -13.83 2.84 -18.82
C PHE A 524 -14.02 1.33 -18.68
N PHE A 525 -12.91 0.59 -18.60
CA PHE A 525 -12.92 -0.84 -18.29
C PHE A 525 -11.65 -1.25 -17.56
N VAL A 526 -11.76 -2.23 -16.66
CA VAL A 526 -10.60 -2.78 -15.92
C VAL A 526 -9.80 -3.69 -16.84
N THR A 527 -8.52 -3.40 -17.05
CA THR A 527 -7.58 -4.25 -17.79
C THR A 527 -6.92 -5.26 -16.86
N ASN A 528 -6.58 -4.87 -15.64
CA ASN A 528 -5.96 -5.74 -14.65
C ASN A 528 -6.35 -5.34 -13.23
N LEU A 529 -6.32 -6.32 -12.32
CA LEU A 529 -6.59 -6.16 -10.90
C LEU A 529 -5.38 -6.68 -10.12
N ALA A 530 -4.78 -5.83 -9.30
CA ALA A 530 -3.70 -6.22 -8.40
C ALA A 530 -4.16 -6.09 -6.94
N ARG A 531 -4.12 -7.22 -6.25
CA ARG A 531 -4.47 -7.37 -4.83
C ARG A 531 -3.33 -6.86 -3.96
N TRP A 532 -3.64 -6.29 -2.79
CA TRP A 532 -2.60 -5.68 -1.94
C TRP A 532 -1.54 -6.62 -1.37
N PRO A 533 -1.86 -7.90 -1.09
CA PRO A 533 -0.83 -8.85 -0.68
C PRO A 533 0.08 -9.19 -1.86
N GLY A 534 -0.33 -8.90 -3.10
CA GLY A 534 0.41 -9.17 -4.32
C GLY A 534 1.63 -8.26 -4.48
N ALA A 535 2.75 -8.83 -4.92
CA ALA A 535 3.99 -8.08 -5.20
C ALA A 535 3.84 -7.08 -6.36
N ASP A 536 2.84 -7.27 -7.21
CA ASP A 536 2.49 -6.34 -8.28
C ASP A 536 1.58 -5.21 -7.81
N MET A 537 1.23 -5.11 -6.52
CA MET A 537 0.32 -4.08 -6.01
C MET A 537 0.80 -2.67 -6.35
N LEU A 538 2.09 -2.40 -6.16
CA LEU A 538 2.66 -1.09 -6.43
C LEU A 538 3.03 -0.97 -7.90
N SER A 539 2.79 0.20 -8.50
CA SER A 539 3.38 0.56 -9.81
C SER A 539 4.77 1.18 -9.61
N ALA A 540 5.62 1.20 -10.64
CA ALA A 540 7.04 1.56 -10.49
C ALA A 540 7.25 3.04 -10.13
N TRP A 541 6.14 3.80 -10.08
CA TRP A 541 6.07 5.19 -9.67
C TRP A 541 5.66 5.42 -8.22
N GLN A 542 5.02 4.44 -7.60
CA GLN A 542 4.72 4.47 -6.17
C GLN A 542 5.96 4.12 -5.35
N GLU A 543 6.94 3.46 -5.99
CA GLU A 543 8.32 3.36 -5.54
C GLU A 543 8.98 4.75 -5.64
N GLY A 544 9.29 5.38 -4.51
CA GLY A 544 10.13 6.58 -4.47
C GLY A 544 9.45 7.90 -4.11
N SER A 545 8.13 7.95 -3.92
CA SER A 545 7.46 9.17 -3.43
C SER A 545 7.55 9.26 -1.92
N GLN A 546 8.50 10.06 -1.42
CA GLN A 546 8.67 10.32 0.02
C GLN A 546 7.42 10.98 0.65
N PRO A 547 7.04 10.60 1.88
CA PRO A 547 7.68 9.56 2.70
C PRO A 547 7.37 8.15 2.16
N TYR A 548 8.41 7.30 2.16
CA TYR A 548 8.37 5.99 1.51
C TYR A 548 7.34 5.05 2.13
N ASP A 549 6.96 5.28 3.39
CA ASP A 549 6.03 4.44 4.13
C ASP A 549 4.54 4.83 3.99
N SER A 550 4.21 5.97 3.39
CA SER A 550 2.83 6.52 3.41
C SER A 550 1.74 5.62 2.81
N ILE A 551 2.04 4.91 1.71
CA ILE A 551 1.10 3.94 1.14
C ILE A 551 0.91 2.75 2.10
N PHE A 552 2.00 2.28 2.69
CA PHE A 552 1.99 1.13 3.60
C PHE A 552 1.36 1.46 4.94
N GLU A 553 1.48 2.69 5.41
CA GLU A 553 0.73 3.22 6.55
C GLU A 553 -0.77 3.12 6.28
N ALA A 554 -1.24 3.65 5.15
CA ALA A 554 -2.65 3.64 4.81
C ALA A 554 -3.20 2.20 4.69
N VAL A 555 -2.47 1.33 3.99
CA VAL A 555 -2.85 -0.08 3.81
C VAL A 555 -2.79 -0.83 5.15
N GLY A 556 -1.74 -0.63 5.95
CA GLY A 556 -1.53 -1.31 7.24
C GLY A 556 -2.58 -0.91 8.27
N ASN A 557 -2.88 0.38 8.38
CA ASN A 557 -3.97 0.89 9.20
C ASN A 557 -5.32 0.27 8.78
N LYS A 558 -5.57 0.19 7.47
CA LYS A 558 -6.81 -0.42 6.97
C LYS A 558 -6.86 -1.92 7.23
N PHE A 559 -5.75 -2.65 7.06
CA PHE A 559 -5.66 -4.06 7.40
C PHE A 559 -5.95 -4.31 8.88
N ALA A 560 -5.34 -3.52 9.77
CA ALA A 560 -5.60 -3.60 11.21
C ALA A 560 -7.05 -3.31 11.58
N LEU A 561 -7.74 -2.43 10.84
CA LEU A 561 -9.17 -2.16 11.03
C LEU A 561 -10.06 -3.30 10.54
N GLU A 562 -9.73 -3.91 9.41
CA GLU A 562 -10.53 -5.00 8.82
C GLU A 562 -10.32 -6.35 9.52
N CYS A 563 -9.08 -6.61 9.97
CA CYS A 563 -8.67 -7.91 10.48
C CYS A 563 -8.33 -7.91 11.97
N GLY A 564 -8.09 -6.76 12.59
CA GLY A 564 -7.71 -6.65 14.01
C GLY A 564 -8.86 -6.30 14.94
N ARG A 565 -8.73 -6.64 16.22
CA ARG A 565 -9.69 -6.36 17.30
C ARG A 565 -8.94 -6.06 18.60
N LEU A 566 -9.61 -5.34 19.50
CA LEU A 566 -9.11 -4.99 20.82
C LEU A 566 -9.99 -5.66 21.88
N MET A 567 -9.36 -6.24 22.90
CA MET A 567 -10.03 -6.70 24.10
C MET A 567 -9.96 -5.58 25.15
N GLU A 568 -11.11 -5.14 25.65
CA GLU A 568 -11.15 -4.28 26.83
C GLU A 568 -10.66 -5.07 28.04
N ARG A 569 -9.84 -4.45 28.90
CA ARG A 569 -9.43 -5.09 30.16
C ARG A 569 -10.67 -5.40 30.98
N GLU A 570 -10.80 -6.64 31.47
CA GLU A 570 -11.75 -6.93 32.55
C GLU A 570 -11.48 -5.95 33.69
N GLY A 571 -12.51 -5.20 34.08
CA GLY A 571 -12.44 -4.20 35.12
C GLY A 571 -12.01 -4.85 36.43
N GLY A 572 -10.72 -4.71 36.75
CA GLY A 572 -10.27 -4.75 38.13
C GLY A 572 -10.81 -3.49 38.79
N GLU A 573 -12.01 -3.58 39.36
CA GLU A 573 -12.28 -2.89 40.62
C GLU A 573 -11.15 -3.25 41.60
N GLU A 574 -10.76 -2.28 42.42
CA GLU A 574 -9.75 -2.30 43.49
C GLU A 574 -8.52 -1.41 43.22
N ASP A 575 -8.45 -0.37 44.06
CA ASP A 575 -7.28 0.41 44.47
C ASP A 575 -6.88 1.71 43.72
N GLU A 576 -7.85 2.55 43.38
CA GLU A 576 -7.62 4.00 43.20
C GLU A 576 -8.60 4.86 44.02
N GLU A 577 -8.72 4.59 45.32
CA GLU A 577 -9.19 5.60 46.30
C GLU A 577 -8.38 5.45 47.60
N ARG A 578 -7.18 6.04 47.64
CA ARG A 578 -6.54 6.59 48.84
C ARG A 578 -5.14 7.10 48.50
N GLU A 579 -5.08 8.31 47.99
CA GLU A 579 -4.07 9.28 48.41
C GLU A 579 -4.61 10.67 48.07
N GLU A 580 -4.36 11.63 48.97
CA GLU A 580 -4.79 13.04 48.95
C GLU A 580 -6.14 13.37 49.65
N VAL A 581 -6.09 13.45 50.99
CA VAL A 581 -6.74 14.57 51.71
C VAL A 581 -5.75 15.14 52.73
N GLU A 582 -5.14 16.25 52.31
CA GLU A 582 -4.72 17.47 53.01
C GLU A 582 -4.48 17.46 54.53
N GLU A 583 -3.27 17.91 54.90
CA GLU A 583 -2.92 18.53 56.18
C GLU A 583 -3.72 19.83 56.41
N SER A 584 -4.45 19.95 57.53
CA SER A 584 -4.54 21.23 58.25
C SER A 584 -5.00 21.04 59.70
N ASP A 585 -4.15 21.50 60.63
CA ASP A 585 -4.42 22.15 61.92
C ASP A 585 -5.35 21.53 62.98
N GLY A 586 -4.81 21.40 64.20
CA GLY A 586 -5.51 21.87 65.40
C GLY A 586 -5.74 20.88 66.55
N HIS A 587 -4.78 20.85 67.47
CA HIS A 587 -4.91 20.84 68.95
C HIS A 587 -6.03 20.08 69.71
N GLU A 588 -5.56 19.41 70.78
CA GLU A 588 -6.18 19.10 72.08
C GLU A 588 -7.09 17.87 72.26
N GLY A 589 -6.75 17.05 73.26
CA GLY A 589 -7.75 16.45 74.16
C GLY A 589 -7.72 14.93 74.38
N HIS A 590 -6.92 14.50 75.35
CA HIS A 590 -7.20 13.51 76.42
C HIS A 590 -8.12 12.26 76.26
N GLN A 591 -7.66 11.21 76.96
CA GLN A 591 -8.38 10.09 77.64
C GLN A 591 -8.75 8.87 76.77
N GLU A 592 -8.09 7.72 76.95
CA GLU A 592 -8.14 6.72 78.05
C GLU A 592 -9.22 5.64 77.83
N HIS A 593 -8.84 4.39 78.18
CA HIS A 593 -9.69 3.21 78.48
C HIS A 593 -10.41 2.52 77.29
N GLU A 594 -10.59 1.20 77.20
CA GLU A 594 -10.13 0.00 77.92
C GLU A 594 -10.71 -1.21 77.16
N GLU A 595 -10.02 -2.35 77.24
CA GLU A 595 -10.54 -3.72 77.44
C GLU A 595 -11.58 -4.40 76.52
N GLY A 596 -11.33 -5.72 76.36
CA GLY A 596 -12.33 -6.77 76.12
C GLY A 596 -12.08 -7.55 74.82
N ASN A 597 -11.12 -8.48 74.75
CA ASN A 597 -11.07 -9.82 75.35
C ASN A 597 -12.24 -10.76 74.97
N ASP A 598 -11.92 -11.65 74.01
CA ASP A 598 -12.03 -13.12 74.13
C ASP A 598 -13.40 -13.81 73.79
N PRO A 599 -13.44 -15.15 73.63
CA PRO A 599 -13.29 -15.86 72.35
C PRO A 599 -14.39 -16.97 72.19
N ASN A 600 -14.01 -18.12 71.62
CA ASN A 600 -14.69 -19.43 71.53
C ASN A 600 -15.42 -19.74 70.22
N GLU A 601 -14.91 -20.72 69.44
CA GLU A 601 -15.11 -22.19 69.56
C GLU A 601 -16.54 -22.55 69.13
N SER A 602 -16.84 -23.57 68.32
CA SER A 602 -16.13 -24.77 67.86
C SER A 602 -17.09 -25.51 66.92
N ASP A 603 -16.53 -26.34 66.01
CA ASP A 603 -17.04 -27.63 65.51
C ASP A 603 -18.49 -27.80 65.01
N PHE A 604 -18.63 -28.44 63.84
CA PHE A 604 -19.19 -29.81 63.72
C PHE A 604 -19.25 -30.25 62.24
N THR A 605 -18.38 -31.20 61.88
CA THR A 605 -18.57 -32.43 61.07
C THR A 605 -19.50 -32.47 59.83
N ASP A 606 -18.90 -32.85 58.70
CA ASP A 606 -19.42 -33.65 57.56
C ASP A 606 -19.82 -35.10 57.96
N PRO A 607 -20.34 -36.02 57.09
CA PRO A 607 -21.07 -35.97 55.79
C PRO A 607 -22.26 -37.01 55.82
N PRO A 608 -22.57 -37.92 54.84
CA PRO A 608 -22.57 -37.95 53.35
C PRO A 608 -23.94 -38.41 52.74
N THR A 609 -24.15 -38.34 51.41
CA THR A 609 -24.65 -39.44 50.51
C THR A 609 -25.11 -38.94 49.12
N ASP A 610 -24.39 -39.35 48.07
CA ASP A 610 -24.80 -40.32 47.03
C ASP A 610 -26.12 -40.20 46.22
N LEU A 611 -25.94 -40.37 44.89
CA LEU A 611 -26.76 -41.09 43.89
C LEU A 611 -27.69 -40.34 42.90
N LEU A 612 -27.25 -40.41 41.63
CA LEU A 612 -27.93 -40.97 40.44
C LEU A 612 -28.67 -40.11 39.39
N SER A 613 -28.40 -40.55 38.13
CA SER A 613 -29.21 -40.61 36.89
C SER A 613 -29.51 -39.30 36.17
N GLU A 614 -29.00 -39.10 34.95
CA GLU A 614 -29.36 -39.70 33.64
C GLU A 614 -30.56 -39.04 32.95
N SER A 615 -30.32 -38.69 31.68
CA SER A 615 -31.24 -38.50 30.53
C SER A 615 -32.32 -37.41 30.61
N GLU A 616 -32.18 -36.40 29.75
CA GLU A 616 -32.90 -36.28 28.47
C GLU A 616 -32.06 -35.54 27.43
#